data_AF-A0A835WXP6-F1
#
_entry.id   AF-A0A835WXP6-F1
#
_cell.length_a   1.000
_cell.length_b   1.000
_cell.length_c   1.000
_cell.angle_alpha   90.00
_cell.angle_beta   90.00
_cell.angle_gamma   90.00
#
_symmetry.space_group_name_H-M   'P 1'
#
loop_
_entity.id
_entity.type
_entity.pdbx_description
1 polymer ?
#
loop_
_entity_poly.entity_id
_entity_poly.type
_entity_poly.pdbx_seq_one_letter_code
_entity_poly.pdbx_strand_id
1 'polypeptide(L)' 'MKKLNKKGIGASVYYTIPIHKTPFYKTKIKLATTEWAASSVLSIPIHPKVTSKNLQFIAKNLRQAL' A
#
# COMPACT_ATOMS: atom_id res chain seq x y z
N MET A 1 -1.47 -0.69 -7.46
CA MET A 1 -0.09 -1.28 -7.48
C MET A 1 0.44 -1.57 -8.88
N LYS A 2 -0.05 -2.58 -9.62
CA LYS A 2 0.54 -3.02 -10.92
C LYS A 2 0.83 -1.87 -11.90
N LYS A 3 -0.08 -0.89 -12.03
CA LYS A 3 0.11 0.32 -12.87
C LYS A 3 1.34 1.15 -12.45
N LEU A 4 1.51 1.39 -11.16
CA LEU A 4 2.63 2.16 -10.59
C LEU A 4 3.95 1.38 -10.72
N ASN A 5 3.94 0.07 -10.43
CA ASN A 5 5.14 -0.76 -10.51
C ASN A 5 5.67 -0.85 -11.94
N LYS A 6 4.79 -0.92 -12.96
CA LYS A 6 5.17 -0.85 -14.38
C LYS A 6 5.85 0.47 -14.77
N LYS A 7 5.64 1.54 -14.01
CA LYS A 7 6.28 2.85 -14.21
C LYS A 7 7.56 3.01 -13.37
N GLY A 8 8.03 1.94 -12.73
CA GLY A 8 9.22 1.96 -11.86
C GLY A 8 8.97 2.55 -10.47
N ILE A 9 7.71 2.78 -10.08
CA ILE A 9 7.36 3.26 -8.74
C ILE A 9 7.14 2.05 -7.84
N GLY A 10 8.00 1.85 -6.84
CA GLY A 10 7.92 0.73 -5.90
C GLY A 10 6.75 0.85 -4.93
N ALA A 11 5.52 0.62 -5.39
CA ALA A 11 4.33 0.63 -4.55
C ALA A 11 4.01 -0.78 -4.01
N SER A 12 3.69 -0.85 -2.73
CA SER A 12 3.43 -2.11 -2.01
C SER A 12 2.32 -1.94 -0.96
N VAL A 13 1.97 -3.02 -0.26
CA VAL A 13 0.96 -3.02 0.82
C VAL A 13 1.63 -3.54 2.09
N TYR A 14 1.46 -2.82 3.19
CA TYR A 14 1.89 -3.23 4.53
C TYR A 14 0.70 -3.04 5.50
N TYR A 15 -0.04 -4.09 5.86
CA TYR A 15 0.00 -5.48 5.40
C TYR A 15 -1.37 -5.91 4.84
N THR A 16 -1.35 -6.86 3.90
CA THR A 16 -2.55 -7.31 3.16
C THR A 16 -3.49 -8.20 3.97
N ILE A 17 -2.97 -8.93 4.96
CA ILE A 17 -3.75 -9.84 5.80
C ILE A 17 -3.72 -9.32 7.24
N PRO A 18 -4.86 -8.92 7.83
CA PRO A 18 -4.97 -8.60 9.24
C PRO A 18 -4.50 -9.76 10.13
N ILE A 19 -3.86 -9.45 11.25
CA ILE A 19 -3.30 -10.47 12.17
C ILE A 19 -4.34 -11.52 12.55
N HIS A 20 -5.57 -11.13 12.90
CA HIS A 20 -6.65 -12.04 13.30
C HIS A 20 -7.16 -12.96 12.18
N LYS A 21 -6.72 -12.73 10.93
CA LYS A 21 -7.01 -13.56 9.74
C LYS A 21 -5.78 -14.37 9.26
N THR A 22 -4.61 -14.17 9.85
CA THR A 22 -3.41 -14.98 9.52
C THR A 22 -3.58 -16.43 10.00
N PRO A 23 -2.95 -17.43 9.35
CA PRO A 23 -3.13 -18.85 9.70
C PRO A 23 -2.87 -19.18 11.17
N PHE A 24 -1.82 -18.58 11.77
CA PHE A 24 -1.42 -18.86 13.15
C PHE A 24 -2.32 -18.19 14.19
N TYR A 25 -2.77 -16.95 13.94
CA TYR A 25 -3.58 -16.15 14.87
C TYR A 25 -5.07 -16.09 14.48
N LYS A 26 -5.55 -17.06 13.71
CA LYS A 26 -6.91 -17.05 13.18
C LYS A 26 -7.92 -17.09 14.32
N THR A 27 -8.75 -16.07 14.41
CA THR A 27 -9.79 -15.94 15.44
C THR A 27 -11.14 -15.59 14.80
N LYS A 28 -12.25 -15.77 15.53
CA LYS A 28 -13.61 -15.46 15.05
C LYS A 28 -14.01 -13.99 15.29
N ILE A 29 -13.15 -13.19 15.92
CA ILE A 29 -13.44 -11.78 16.20
C ILE A 29 -13.55 -10.99 14.89
N LYS A 30 -14.45 -10.02 14.88
CA LYS A 30 -14.63 -9.09 13.75
C LYS A 30 -14.01 -7.75 14.11
N LEU A 31 -12.99 -7.34 13.36
CA LEU A 31 -12.31 -6.06 13.52
C LEU A 31 -12.46 -5.25 12.23
N ALA A 32 -13.65 -4.68 12.03
CA ALA A 32 -14.04 -4.07 10.75
C ALA A 32 -13.04 -3.01 10.26
N THR A 33 -12.58 -2.12 11.15
CA THR A 33 -11.59 -1.09 10.81
C THR A 33 -10.25 -1.67 10.39
N THR A 34 -9.78 -2.72 11.08
CA THR A 34 -8.52 -3.40 10.74
C THR A 34 -8.62 -4.11 9.40
N GLU A 35 -9.76 -4.73 9.11
CA GLU A 35 -10.03 -5.40 7.84
C GLU A 35 -10.11 -4.40 6.69
N TRP A 36 -10.81 -3.28 6.91
CA TRP A 36 -10.87 -2.18 5.96
C TRP A 36 -9.48 -1.64 5.67
N ALA A 37 -8.68 -1.36 6.70
CA ALA A 37 -7.32 -0.84 6.54
C ALA A 37 -6.45 -1.78 5.70
N ALA A 38 -6.37 -3.06 6.06
CA ALA A 38 -5.56 -4.03 5.32
C ALA A 38 -5.97 -4.18 3.84
N SER A 39 -7.26 -3.98 3.53
CA SER A 39 -7.77 -4.04 2.16
C SER A 39 -7.60 -2.75 1.35
N SER A 40 -7.37 -1.61 2.02
CA SER A 40 -7.43 -0.28 1.40
C SER A 40 -6.08 0.45 1.35
N VAL A 41 -5.12 0.08 2.20
CA VAL A 41 -3.84 0.79 2.27
C VAL A 41 -2.98 0.54 1.03
N LEU A 42 -2.22 1.58 0.65
CA LEU A 42 -1.19 1.54 -0.38
C LEU A 42 0.02 2.31 0.13
N SER A 43 1.18 1.68 0.13
CA SER A 43 2.45 2.29 0.51
C SER A 43 3.19 2.75 -0.75
N ILE A 44 3.77 3.95 -0.68
CA ILE A 44 4.50 4.64 -1.74
C ILE A 44 5.94 4.87 -1.26
N PRO A 45 6.95 4.92 -2.15
CA PRO A 45 8.34 5.12 -1.74
C PRO A 45 8.56 6.37 -0.89
N ILE A 46 9.07 6.17 0.32
CA ILE A 46 9.47 7.23 1.26
C ILE A 46 10.91 6.95 1.71
N HIS A 47 11.88 7.51 0.99
CA HIS A 47 13.30 7.34 1.29
C HIS A 47 13.99 8.71 1.26
N PRO A 48 15.00 8.99 2.10
CA PRO A 48 15.67 10.29 2.15
C PRO A 48 16.25 10.77 0.81
N LYS A 49 16.57 9.84 -0.10
CA LYS A 49 17.07 10.13 -1.46
C LYS A 49 15.96 10.43 -2.50
N VAL A 50 14.68 10.41 -2.12
CA VAL A 50 13.58 10.76 -3.04
C VAL A 50 13.63 12.25 -3.32
N THR A 51 13.94 12.60 -4.58
CA THR A 51 14.03 14.01 -5.00
C THR A 51 12.65 14.61 -5.25
N SER A 52 12.55 15.94 -5.26
CA SER A 52 11.31 16.65 -5.65
C SER A 52 10.81 16.24 -7.05
N LYS A 53 11.71 15.93 -7.99
CA LYS A 53 11.35 15.41 -9.31
C LYS A 53 10.72 14.02 -9.21
N ASN A 54 11.24 13.15 -8.35
CA ASN A 54 10.62 11.85 -8.08
C ASN A 54 9.23 12.02 -7.45
N LEU A 55 9.05 12.93 -6.48
CA LEU A 55 7.76 13.20 -5.87
C LEU A 55 6.71 13.65 -6.90
N GLN A 56 7.07 14.57 -7.79
CA GLN A 56 6.16 15.02 -8.85
C GLN A 56 5.80 13.88 -9.81
N PHE A 57 6.78 13.05 -10.19
CA PHE A 57 6.55 11.87 -11.04
C PHE A 57 5.61 10.88 -10.36
N ILE A 58 5.86 10.56 -9.08
CA ILE A 58 5.03 9.67 -8.28
C ILE A 58 3.61 10.21 -8.16
N ALA A 59 3.44 11.48 -7.77
CA ALA A 59 2.14 12.11 -7.60
C ALA A 59 1.32 12.14 -8.91
N LYS A 60 1.97 12.43 -10.05
CA LYS A 60 1.34 12.39 -11.37
C LYS A 60 0.83 10.98 -11.70
N ASN A 61 1.68 9.97 -11.57
CA ASN A 61 1.29 8.59 -11.90
C ASN A 61 0.27 8.03 -10.90
N LEU A 62 0.31 8.46 -9.63
CA LEU A 62 -0.69 8.09 -8.63
C LEU A 62 -2.08 8.60 -9.02
N ARG A 63 -2.20 9.89 -9.39
CA ARG A 63 -3.46 10.48 -9.85
C ARG A 63 -4.04 9.82 -11.10
N GLN A 64 -3.20 9.27 -11.98
CA GLN A 64 -3.64 8.54 -13.17
C GLN A 64 -4.01 7.07 -12.89
N ALA A 65 -3.56 6.53 -11.77
CA ALA A 65 -3.75 5.13 -11.41
C ALA A 65 -4.99 4.90 -10.55
N LEU A 66 -5.41 5.92 -9.79
CA LEU A 66 -6.71 6.06 -9.13
C LEU A 66 -7.79 6.31 -10.17
#